data_AF-Q07P40-F1
#
_entry.id   AF-Q07P40-F1
#
_cell.length_a   1.000
_cell.length_b   1.000
_cell.length_c   1.000
_cell.angle_alpha   90.00
_cell.angle_beta   90.00
_cell.angle_gamma   90.00
#
_symmetry.space_group_name_H-M   'P 1'
#
loop_
_entity.id
_entity.type
_entity.pdbx_description
1 polymer ?
#
loop_
_entity_poly.entity_id
_entity_poly.type
_entity_poly.pdbx_seq_one_letter_code
_entity_poly.pdbx_strand_id
1 'polypeptide(L)'
;MAVDTANSSATGLTQARAQVAGAIKQASGSTGTSFSYLLATAKMESDFNPTASATTSSAKGLFQFIEQTWLGTVKEAGAQFGYGQYADAISKSASGSYSVSDPTAKAAILKLRDDPVAASAMAGVLTQSNSFQLTGQIGRRPTDAELYMAHFMGVGGATKLINAAEATPSASGAAMFPNAAEANRSIFYDRNGTARSVSQVYADLSQRYDRAVNAPSTQTAIAAFGSAPVVLASAVPSTTATATAAATSGVTVADNAAFLSSFPNLRATPPPTASSAATDDTSASAEPLFRSLYQPGTRTEPVSTAVQELWGNRAALTTDTTQALSQQPTLRVPNPLDLFSDRAGTFSG
;
A
#
# COMPACT_ATOMS: atom_id res chain seq x y z
N MET A 1 -24.69 -24.64 -24.84
CA MET A 1 -24.23 -23.27 -24.53
C MET A 1 -23.68 -23.20 -23.10
N ALA A 2 -22.50 -23.77 -22.84
CA ALA A 2 -21.91 -23.83 -21.48
C ALA A 2 -20.43 -23.39 -21.44
N VAL A 3 -19.91 -22.83 -22.54
CA VAL A 3 -18.49 -22.43 -22.68
C VAL A 3 -18.26 -20.92 -22.51
N ASP A 4 -19.29 -20.07 -22.60
CA ASP A 4 -19.12 -18.61 -22.53
C ASP A 4 -19.06 -18.03 -21.10
N THR A 5 -19.72 -18.65 -20.12
CA THR A 5 -19.78 -18.12 -18.73
C THR A 5 -18.47 -18.29 -17.97
N ALA A 6 -17.75 -19.39 -18.19
CA ALA A 6 -16.44 -19.63 -17.57
C ALA A 6 -15.37 -18.67 -18.11
N ASN A 7 -15.39 -18.41 -19.42
CA ASN A 7 -14.43 -17.52 -20.08
C ASN A 7 -14.67 -16.05 -19.69
N SER A 8 -15.94 -15.65 -19.55
CA SER A 8 -16.32 -14.31 -19.09
C SER A 8 -15.90 -14.05 -17.64
N SER A 9 -16.04 -15.06 -16.76
CA SER A 9 -15.64 -14.98 -15.36
C SER A 9 -14.11 -14.90 -15.19
N ALA A 10 -13.36 -15.70 -15.96
CA ALA A 10 -11.90 -15.65 -15.97
C ALA A 10 -11.35 -14.31 -16.51
N THR A 11 -12.00 -13.78 -17.55
CA THR A 11 -11.66 -12.47 -18.13
C THR A 11 -11.96 -11.33 -17.14
N GLY A 12 -13.11 -11.36 -16.47
CA GLY A 12 -13.48 -10.37 -15.45
C GLY A 12 -12.54 -10.38 -14.23
N LEU A 13 -12.13 -11.57 -13.75
CA LEU A 13 -11.14 -11.69 -12.67
C LEU A 13 -9.77 -11.11 -13.08
N THR A 14 -9.39 -11.27 -14.35
CA THR A 14 -8.14 -10.71 -14.87
C THR A 14 -8.20 -9.19 -14.97
N GLN A 15 -9.32 -8.63 -15.41
CA GLN A 15 -9.53 -7.18 -15.46
C GLN A 15 -9.55 -6.55 -14.07
N ALA A 16 -10.25 -7.15 -13.10
CA ALA A 16 -10.28 -6.66 -11.72
C ALA A 16 -8.87 -6.66 -11.10
N ARG A 17 -8.09 -7.72 -11.34
CA ARG A 17 -6.68 -7.78 -10.89
C ARG A 17 -5.80 -6.71 -11.53
N ALA A 18 -5.99 -6.43 -12.82
CA ALA A 18 -5.26 -5.35 -13.49
C ALA A 18 -5.63 -3.96 -12.93
N GLN A 19 -6.90 -3.72 -12.61
CA GLN A 19 -7.34 -2.47 -11.96
C GLN A 19 -6.72 -2.32 -10.56
N VAL A 20 -6.73 -3.38 -9.75
CA VAL A 20 -6.08 -3.40 -8.44
C VAL A 20 -4.58 -3.13 -8.55
N ALA A 21 -3.88 -3.81 -9.48
CA ALA A 21 -2.46 -3.59 -9.71
C ALA A 21 -2.16 -2.14 -10.16
N GLY A 22 -3.01 -1.55 -11.00
CA GLY A 22 -2.92 -0.15 -11.41
C GLY A 22 -3.08 0.82 -10.24
N ALA A 23 -4.06 0.60 -9.37
CA ALA A 23 -4.26 1.40 -8.15
C ALA A 23 -3.06 1.30 -7.20
N ILE A 24 -2.52 0.09 -7.02
CA ILE A 24 -1.31 -0.15 -6.22
C ILE A 24 -0.09 0.57 -6.85
N LYS A 25 0.03 0.57 -8.18
CA LYS A 25 1.11 1.27 -8.89
C LYS A 25 1.02 2.79 -8.70
N GLN A 26 -0.18 3.34 -8.78
CA GLN A 26 -0.43 4.76 -8.52
C GLN A 26 -0.05 5.13 -7.08
N ALA A 27 -0.50 4.35 -6.10
CA ALA A 27 -0.17 4.55 -4.70
C ALA A 27 1.34 4.46 -4.42
N SER A 28 2.03 3.52 -5.06
CA SER A 28 3.50 3.43 -4.98
C SER A 28 4.16 4.72 -5.47
N GLY A 29 3.72 5.27 -6.61
CA GLY A 29 4.24 6.51 -7.16
C GLY A 29 3.97 7.74 -6.28
N SER A 30 2.79 7.83 -5.67
CA SER A 30 2.39 9.00 -4.88
C SER A 30 2.89 8.98 -3.43
N THR A 31 3.10 7.80 -2.84
CA THR A 31 3.56 7.64 -1.45
C THR A 31 5.06 7.36 -1.33
N GLY A 32 5.71 6.93 -2.41
CA GLY A 32 7.10 6.48 -2.39
C GLY A 32 7.29 5.07 -1.81
N THR A 33 6.22 4.37 -1.45
CA THR A 33 6.28 2.96 -0.99
C THR A 33 6.53 2.04 -2.18
N SER A 34 7.33 0.98 -1.97
CA SER A 34 7.67 0.01 -3.02
C SER A 34 6.42 -0.64 -3.63
N PHE A 35 6.34 -0.64 -4.97
CA PHE A 35 5.26 -1.29 -5.71
C PHE A 35 5.21 -2.81 -5.41
N SER A 36 6.38 -3.45 -5.36
CA SER A 36 6.50 -4.87 -5.03
C SER A 36 6.01 -5.15 -3.61
N TYR A 37 6.34 -4.28 -2.65
CA TYR A 37 5.88 -4.40 -1.27
C TYR A 37 4.36 -4.32 -1.17
N LEU A 38 3.73 -3.32 -1.81
CA LEU A 38 2.28 -3.16 -1.75
C LEU A 38 1.55 -4.32 -2.43
N LEU A 39 2.07 -4.84 -3.55
CA LEU A 39 1.52 -6.04 -4.19
C LEU A 39 1.64 -7.28 -3.29
N ALA A 40 2.80 -7.50 -2.68
CA ALA A 40 3.01 -8.63 -1.78
C ALA A 40 2.11 -8.54 -0.54
N THR A 41 1.93 -7.34 0.00
CA THR A 41 1.00 -7.11 1.11
C THR A 41 -0.43 -7.41 0.69
N ALA A 42 -0.93 -6.81 -0.39
CA ALA A 42 -2.26 -7.10 -0.92
C ALA A 42 -2.50 -8.60 -1.23
N LYS A 43 -1.46 -9.31 -1.68
CA LYS A 43 -1.49 -10.76 -1.87
C LYS A 43 -1.68 -11.51 -0.56
N MET A 44 -0.94 -11.17 0.49
CA MET A 44 -1.05 -11.83 1.79
C MET A 44 -2.38 -11.51 2.49
N GLU A 45 -2.82 -10.27 2.38
CA GLU A 45 -3.97 -9.76 3.11
C GLU A 45 -5.31 -10.24 2.56
N SER A 46 -5.47 -10.19 1.24
CA SER A 46 -6.78 -10.45 0.63
C SER A 46 -6.73 -11.28 -0.65
N ASP A 47 -5.56 -11.76 -1.06
CA ASP A 47 -5.34 -12.33 -2.39
C ASP A 47 -5.82 -11.40 -3.52
N PHE A 48 -5.56 -10.09 -3.37
CA PHE A 48 -6.03 -9.02 -4.26
C PHE A 48 -7.56 -8.83 -4.32
N ASN A 49 -8.31 -9.34 -3.34
CA ASN A 49 -9.75 -9.08 -3.24
C ASN A 49 -10.00 -7.74 -2.52
N PRO A 50 -10.52 -6.70 -3.21
CA PRO A 50 -10.72 -5.39 -2.60
C PRO A 50 -11.89 -5.35 -1.62
N THR A 51 -12.77 -6.36 -1.60
CA THR A 51 -13.92 -6.42 -0.68
C THR A 51 -13.79 -7.54 0.35
N ALA A 52 -12.57 -8.09 0.53
CA ALA A 52 -12.29 -9.07 1.57
C ALA A 52 -12.70 -8.54 2.95
N SER A 53 -13.19 -9.43 3.80
CA SER A 53 -13.60 -9.10 5.17
C SER A 53 -13.20 -10.25 6.08
N ALA A 54 -12.52 -9.92 7.18
CA ALA A 54 -12.30 -10.89 8.24
C ALA A 54 -13.64 -11.17 8.97
N THR A 55 -13.77 -12.38 9.53
CA THR A 55 -14.95 -12.78 10.31
C THR A 55 -14.81 -12.54 11.81
N THR A 56 -13.58 -12.26 12.26
CA THR A 56 -13.16 -12.21 13.67
C THR A 56 -12.71 -10.82 14.11
N SER A 57 -12.54 -9.89 13.17
CA SER A 57 -12.05 -8.54 13.40
C SER A 57 -12.75 -7.54 12.49
N SER A 58 -12.43 -6.25 12.64
CA SER A 58 -12.91 -5.19 11.75
C SER A 58 -12.12 -5.11 10.45
N ALA A 59 -11.12 -5.97 10.24
CA ALA A 59 -10.23 -5.95 9.08
C ALA A 59 -11.02 -6.12 7.78
N LYS A 60 -10.83 -5.17 6.85
CA LYS A 60 -11.53 -5.12 5.58
C LYS A 60 -10.67 -4.58 4.45
N GLY A 61 -10.94 -5.07 3.25
CA GLY A 61 -10.42 -4.53 2.01
C GLY A 61 -9.09 -5.13 1.58
N LEU A 62 -8.49 -4.50 0.58
CA LEU A 62 -7.28 -4.97 -0.10
C LEU A 62 -6.08 -5.19 0.85
N PHE A 63 -6.00 -4.39 1.90
CA PHE A 63 -4.92 -4.40 2.90
C PHE A 63 -5.43 -4.69 4.32
N GLN A 64 -6.63 -5.27 4.43
CA GLN A 64 -7.20 -5.72 5.70
C GLN A 64 -7.11 -4.70 6.85
N PHE A 65 -7.32 -3.42 6.54
CA PHE A 65 -7.28 -2.36 7.54
C PHE A 65 -8.33 -2.59 8.62
N ILE A 66 -7.92 -2.60 9.89
CA ILE A 66 -8.84 -2.50 11.02
C ILE A 66 -9.34 -1.06 11.17
N GLU A 67 -10.50 -0.89 11.81
CA GLU A 67 -11.20 0.39 11.89
C GLU A 67 -10.34 1.53 12.45
N GLN A 68 -9.67 1.34 13.59
CA GLN A 68 -8.90 2.41 14.23
C GLN A 68 -7.71 2.86 13.37
N THR A 69 -6.95 1.91 12.81
CA THR A 69 -5.84 2.21 11.91
C THR A 69 -6.32 2.91 10.65
N TRP A 70 -7.46 2.48 10.10
CA TRP A 70 -8.07 3.14 8.94
C TRP A 70 -8.44 4.59 9.24
N LEU A 71 -9.18 4.83 10.32
CA LEU A 71 -9.60 6.17 10.71
C LEU A 71 -8.39 7.08 10.99
N GLY A 72 -7.37 6.57 11.68
CA GLY A 72 -6.14 7.31 11.92
C GLY A 72 -5.41 7.70 10.63
N THR A 73 -5.24 6.74 9.72
CA THR A 73 -4.54 6.98 8.44
C THR A 73 -5.30 7.99 7.57
N VAL A 74 -6.64 7.86 7.48
CA VAL A 74 -7.48 8.83 6.76
C VAL A 74 -7.44 10.20 7.44
N LYS A 75 -7.49 10.27 8.78
CA LYS A 75 -7.39 11.54 9.50
C LYS A 75 -6.08 12.27 9.21
N GLU A 76 -4.97 11.55 9.20
CA GLU A 76 -3.63 12.14 9.11
C GLU A 76 -3.24 12.47 7.67
N ALA A 77 -3.65 11.66 6.68
CA ALA A 77 -3.18 11.80 5.30
C ALA A 77 -4.29 11.89 4.24
N GLY A 78 -5.55 11.64 4.59
CA GLY A 78 -6.66 11.57 3.62
C GLY A 78 -6.78 12.81 2.75
N ALA A 79 -6.58 14.00 3.32
CA ALA A 79 -6.63 15.27 2.58
C ALA A 79 -5.66 15.33 1.39
N GLN A 80 -4.46 14.73 1.52
CA GLN A 80 -3.44 14.74 0.48
C GLN A 80 -3.82 13.88 -0.75
N PHE A 81 -4.79 12.99 -0.59
CA PHE A 81 -5.31 12.12 -1.65
C PHE A 81 -6.75 12.46 -2.04
N GLY A 82 -7.23 13.66 -1.69
CA GLY A 82 -8.58 14.12 -2.04
C GLY A 82 -9.69 13.64 -1.09
N TYR A 83 -9.34 13.02 0.04
CA TYR A 83 -10.27 12.55 1.07
C TYR A 83 -10.40 13.54 2.25
N GLY A 84 -10.19 14.84 2.01
CA GLY A 84 -10.20 15.88 3.06
C GLY A 84 -11.50 15.93 3.86
N GLN A 85 -12.64 15.92 3.17
CA GLN A 85 -13.97 15.87 3.81
C GLN A 85 -14.15 14.67 4.77
N TYR A 86 -13.52 13.55 4.45
CA TYR A 86 -13.54 12.34 5.28
C TYR A 86 -12.61 12.49 6.49
N ALA A 87 -11.41 13.05 6.28
CA ALA A 87 -10.46 13.34 7.33
C ALA A 87 -11.01 14.36 8.36
N ASP A 88 -11.74 15.37 7.90
CA ASP A 88 -12.31 16.41 8.76
C ASP A 88 -13.40 15.86 9.68
N ALA A 89 -14.19 14.89 9.21
CA ALA A 89 -15.22 14.21 9.99
C ALA A 89 -14.67 13.29 11.09
N ILE A 90 -13.38 12.96 11.06
CA ILE A 90 -12.73 12.10 12.06
C ILE A 90 -12.16 12.97 13.18
N SER A 91 -12.53 12.63 14.42
CA SER A 91 -11.97 13.21 15.64
C SER A 91 -10.94 12.27 16.25
N LYS A 92 -9.87 12.85 16.81
CA LYS A 92 -8.86 12.14 17.62
C LYS A 92 -9.03 12.56 19.08
N SER A 93 -9.23 11.61 19.98
CA SER A 93 -9.29 11.89 21.41
C SER A 93 -7.91 12.25 21.98
N ALA A 94 -7.88 12.82 23.19
CA ALA A 94 -6.62 13.05 23.91
C ALA A 94 -5.83 11.76 24.19
N SER A 95 -6.52 10.61 24.27
CA SER A 95 -5.90 9.28 24.42
C SER A 95 -5.42 8.67 23.10
N GLY A 96 -5.63 9.35 21.97
CA GLY A 96 -5.20 8.91 20.64
C GLY A 96 -6.20 8.07 19.85
N SER A 97 -7.38 7.77 20.41
CA SER A 97 -8.42 6.99 19.72
C SER A 97 -9.15 7.82 18.67
N TYR A 98 -9.52 7.19 17.55
CA TYR A 98 -10.21 7.85 16.44
C TYR A 98 -11.70 7.52 16.43
N SER A 99 -12.55 8.52 16.20
CA SER A 99 -14.00 8.37 16.16
C SER A 99 -14.66 9.30 15.14
N VAL A 100 -15.84 8.92 14.65
CA VAL A 100 -16.68 9.74 13.77
C VAL A 100 -18.07 9.83 14.40
N SER A 101 -18.53 11.05 14.66
CA SER A 101 -19.79 11.28 15.40
C SER A 101 -21.03 10.97 14.57
N ASP A 102 -21.03 11.32 13.28
CA ASP A 102 -22.12 11.00 12.36
C ASP A 102 -22.01 9.54 11.86
N PRO A 103 -22.99 8.67 12.13
CA PRO A 103 -22.97 7.28 11.68
C PRO A 103 -22.93 7.14 10.14
N THR A 104 -23.56 8.06 9.40
CA THR A 104 -23.58 8.02 7.93
C THR A 104 -22.20 8.36 7.38
N ALA A 105 -21.58 9.42 7.88
CA ALA A 105 -20.19 9.75 7.57
C ALA A 105 -19.26 8.59 7.94
N LYS A 106 -19.43 7.99 9.13
CA LYS A 106 -18.62 6.84 9.57
C LYS A 106 -18.70 5.68 8.58
N ALA A 107 -19.92 5.31 8.16
CA ALA A 107 -20.13 4.25 7.19
C ALA A 107 -19.46 4.56 5.83
N ALA A 108 -19.56 5.80 5.36
CA ALA A 108 -18.92 6.23 4.12
C ALA A 108 -17.39 6.15 4.21
N ILE A 109 -16.81 6.62 5.32
CA ILE A 109 -15.36 6.56 5.57
C ILE A 109 -14.88 5.11 5.60
N LEU A 110 -15.58 4.23 6.31
CA LEU A 110 -15.19 2.81 6.41
C LEU A 110 -15.36 2.05 5.11
N LYS A 111 -16.29 2.46 4.24
CA LYS A 111 -16.52 1.87 2.92
C LYS A 111 -15.39 2.16 1.93
N LEU A 112 -14.62 3.24 2.13
CA LEU A 112 -13.43 3.52 1.32
C LEU A 112 -12.36 2.43 1.40
N ARG A 113 -12.40 1.54 2.42
CA ARG A 113 -11.54 0.33 2.46
C ARG A 113 -11.78 -0.62 1.29
N ASP A 114 -12.95 -0.57 0.69
CA ASP A 114 -13.32 -1.39 -0.48
C ASP A 114 -12.84 -0.78 -1.80
N ASP A 115 -12.42 0.48 -1.81
CA ASP A 115 -11.90 1.17 -2.99
C ASP A 115 -10.39 0.88 -3.13
N PRO A 116 -9.95 0.19 -4.21
CA PRO A 116 -8.54 -0.11 -4.42
C PRO A 116 -7.64 1.14 -4.43
N VAL A 117 -8.13 2.28 -4.89
CA VAL A 117 -7.34 3.53 -4.97
C VAL A 117 -7.12 4.09 -3.57
N ALA A 118 -8.20 4.28 -2.81
CA ALA A 118 -8.13 4.78 -1.44
C ALA A 118 -7.32 3.84 -0.54
N ALA A 119 -7.63 2.54 -0.59
CA ALA A 119 -6.99 1.53 0.24
C ALA A 119 -5.48 1.43 -0.06
N SER A 120 -5.07 1.48 -1.34
CA SER A 120 -3.66 1.44 -1.71
C SER A 120 -2.91 2.71 -1.30
N ALA A 121 -3.52 3.88 -1.45
CA ALA A 121 -2.92 5.14 -1.01
C ALA A 121 -2.69 5.14 0.51
N MET A 122 -3.70 4.77 1.30
CA MET A 122 -3.58 4.69 2.75
C MET A 122 -2.59 3.60 3.19
N ALA A 123 -2.53 2.46 2.49
CA ALA A 123 -1.51 1.43 2.76
C ALA A 123 -0.09 1.95 2.52
N GLY A 124 0.11 2.71 1.45
CA GLY A 124 1.39 3.36 1.18
C GLY A 124 1.78 4.34 2.29
N VAL A 125 0.86 5.19 2.74
CA VAL A 125 1.07 6.12 3.88
C VAL A 125 1.43 5.37 5.16
N LEU A 126 0.63 4.38 5.54
CA LEU A 126 0.86 3.60 6.76
C LEU A 126 2.23 2.92 6.72
N THR A 127 2.62 2.39 5.56
CA THR A 127 3.94 1.76 5.38
C THR A 127 5.08 2.76 5.58
N GLN A 128 4.96 3.99 5.08
CA GLN A 128 6.00 5.01 5.31
C GLN A 128 6.08 5.42 6.78
N SER A 129 4.94 5.57 7.45
CA SER A 129 4.90 5.82 8.90
C SER A 129 5.61 4.70 9.67
N ASN A 130 5.28 3.44 9.36
CA ASN A 130 5.93 2.27 9.96
C ASN A 130 7.44 2.24 9.66
N SER A 131 7.85 2.56 8.44
CA SER A 131 9.26 2.61 8.04
C SER A 131 10.04 3.63 8.86
N PHE A 132 9.48 4.84 9.01
CA PHE A 132 10.09 5.91 9.79
C PHE A 132 10.25 5.50 11.26
N GLN A 133 9.17 5.01 11.88
CA GLN A 133 9.18 4.63 13.29
C GLN A 133 10.11 3.43 13.56
N LEU A 134 10.06 2.40 12.72
CA LEU A 134 10.97 1.26 12.84
C LEU A 134 12.42 1.69 12.69
N THR A 135 12.73 2.56 11.72
CA THR A 135 14.10 3.06 11.53
C THR A 135 14.63 3.73 12.80
N GLY A 136 13.81 4.53 13.47
CA GLY A 136 14.17 5.16 14.74
C GLY A 136 14.40 4.16 15.88
N GLN A 137 13.70 3.03 15.87
CA GLN A 137 13.76 2.02 16.94
C GLN A 137 14.85 0.96 16.74
N ILE A 138 15.18 0.60 15.50
CA ILE A 138 16.16 -0.45 15.17
C ILE A 138 17.49 0.10 14.66
N GLY A 139 17.61 1.42 14.44
CA GLY A 139 18.86 2.09 14.05
C GLY A 139 19.31 1.84 12.60
N ARG A 140 18.49 1.15 11.79
CA ARG A 140 18.70 0.91 10.36
C ARG A 140 17.37 0.94 9.63
N ARG A 141 17.42 1.09 8.31
CA ARG A 141 16.22 0.93 7.47
C ARG A 141 15.66 -0.50 7.63
N PRO A 142 14.35 -0.68 7.90
CA PRO A 142 13.75 -2.01 7.90
C PRO A 142 13.71 -2.60 6.50
N THR A 143 13.87 -3.91 6.42
CA THR A 143 13.58 -4.69 5.21
C THR A 143 12.09 -4.71 4.92
N ASP A 144 11.71 -5.06 3.70
CA ASP A 144 10.30 -5.19 3.30
C ASP A 144 9.56 -6.25 4.15
N ALA A 145 10.23 -7.35 4.51
CA ALA A 145 9.66 -8.35 5.42
C ALA A 145 9.42 -7.78 6.83
N GLU A 146 10.35 -6.98 7.36
CA GLU A 146 10.19 -6.32 8.66
C GLU A 146 9.11 -5.22 8.65
N LEU A 147 8.96 -4.49 7.53
CA LEU A 147 7.84 -3.58 7.32
C LEU A 147 6.51 -4.33 7.39
N TYR A 148 6.45 -5.53 6.79
CA TYR A 148 5.29 -6.38 6.90
C TYR A 148 5.07 -6.92 8.33
N MET A 149 6.13 -7.24 9.08
CA MET A 149 6.00 -7.56 10.50
C MET A 149 5.39 -6.38 11.27
N ALA A 150 5.81 -5.14 10.97
CA ALA A 150 5.21 -3.93 11.56
C ALA A 150 3.73 -3.77 11.19
N HIS A 151 3.34 -4.10 9.96
CA HIS A 151 1.94 -4.14 9.57
C HIS A 151 1.18 -5.15 10.43
N PHE A 152 1.69 -6.38 10.55
CA PHE A 152 1.08 -7.50 11.27
C PHE A 152 0.91 -7.30 12.78
N MET A 153 1.96 -6.85 13.47
CA MET A 153 2.00 -6.81 14.94
C MET A 153 2.27 -5.40 15.51
N GLY A 154 2.15 -4.37 14.68
CA GLY A 154 2.51 -3.00 15.01
C GLY A 154 4.03 -2.79 15.07
N VAL A 155 4.46 -1.53 15.06
CA VAL A 155 5.87 -1.14 15.11
C VAL A 155 6.55 -1.69 16.37
N GLY A 156 5.93 -1.53 17.54
CA GLY A 156 6.51 -2.01 18.81
C GLY A 156 6.69 -3.53 18.86
N GLY A 157 5.73 -4.29 18.33
CA GLY A 157 5.82 -5.75 18.21
C GLY A 157 6.96 -6.17 17.28
N ALA A 158 7.04 -5.53 16.11
CA ALA A 158 8.09 -5.80 15.13
C ALA A 158 9.48 -5.45 15.66
N THR A 159 9.67 -4.28 16.26
CA THR A 159 10.93 -3.90 16.92
C THR A 159 11.35 -4.94 17.96
N LYS A 160 10.41 -5.37 18.82
CA LYS A 160 10.69 -6.39 19.83
C LYS A 160 11.14 -7.71 19.18
N LEU A 161 10.47 -8.13 18.11
CA LEU A 161 10.80 -9.36 17.38
C LEU A 161 12.18 -9.26 16.72
N ILE A 162 12.46 -8.16 16.02
CA ILE A 162 13.73 -7.90 15.32
C ILE A 162 14.89 -7.93 16.33
N ASN A 163 14.81 -7.11 17.38
CA ASN A 163 15.86 -7.03 18.39
C ASN A 163 16.06 -8.36 19.13
N ALA A 164 14.97 -9.08 19.43
CA ALA A 164 15.07 -10.38 20.09
C ALA A 164 15.60 -11.48 19.18
N ALA A 165 15.37 -11.42 17.86
CA ALA A 165 15.94 -12.36 16.90
C ALA A 165 17.47 -12.18 16.80
N GLU A 166 17.97 -10.97 16.99
CA GLU A 166 19.41 -10.67 17.02
C GLU A 166 20.02 -11.02 18.39
N ALA A 167 19.39 -10.61 19.50
CA ALA A 167 19.96 -10.73 20.84
C ALA A 167 19.72 -12.09 21.52
N THR A 168 18.55 -12.69 21.31
CA THR A 168 18.09 -13.91 22.02
C THR A 168 17.39 -14.89 21.06
N PRO A 169 18.05 -15.36 19.98
CA PRO A 169 17.41 -16.08 18.89
C PRO A 169 16.71 -17.38 19.27
N SER A 170 17.16 -18.04 20.35
CA SER A 170 16.62 -19.32 20.86
C SER A 170 15.49 -19.15 21.88
N ALA A 171 15.19 -17.93 22.33
CA ALA A 171 14.09 -17.68 23.25
C ALA A 171 12.76 -18.09 22.62
N SER A 172 11.79 -18.51 23.43
CA SER A 172 10.45 -18.89 22.93
C SER A 172 9.69 -17.68 22.40
N GLY A 173 9.33 -17.69 21.11
CA GLY A 173 8.51 -16.65 20.50
C GLY A 173 7.11 -16.61 21.12
N ALA A 174 6.53 -17.77 21.40
CA ALA A 174 5.22 -17.86 22.04
C ALA A 174 5.20 -17.27 23.46
N ALA A 175 6.27 -17.48 24.24
CA ALA A 175 6.40 -16.86 25.56
C ALA A 175 6.59 -15.34 25.48
N MET A 176 7.29 -14.87 24.44
CA MET A 176 7.57 -13.44 24.25
C MET A 176 6.36 -12.65 23.73
N PHE A 177 5.48 -13.30 22.97
CA PHE A 177 4.29 -12.70 22.35
C PHE A 177 3.03 -13.56 22.61
N PRO A 178 2.58 -13.71 23.87
CA PRO A 178 1.53 -14.66 24.23
C PRO A 178 0.21 -14.42 23.49
N ASN A 179 -0.24 -13.16 23.41
CA ASN A 179 -1.50 -12.81 22.73
C ASN A 179 -1.42 -13.09 21.23
N ALA A 180 -0.31 -12.72 20.58
CA ALA A 180 -0.11 -12.98 19.15
C ALA A 180 0.03 -14.49 18.89
N ALA A 181 0.64 -15.25 19.80
CA ALA A 181 0.76 -16.69 19.70
C ALA A 181 -0.57 -17.42 19.85
N GLU A 182 -1.46 -16.92 20.70
CA GLU A 182 -2.84 -17.42 20.81
C GLU A 182 -3.63 -17.19 19.52
N ALA A 183 -3.61 -15.95 19.01
CA ALA A 183 -4.32 -15.58 17.79
C ALA A 183 -3.73 -16.24 16.53
N ASN A 184 -2.42 -16.44 16.48
CA ASN A 184 -1.69 -16.83 15.26
C ASN A 184 -0.88 -18.10 15.46
N ARG A 185 -1.51 -19.18 15.94
CA ARG A 185 -0.81 -20.41 16.30
C ARG A 185 0.12 -20.95 15.21
N SER A 186 -0.24 -20.82 13.92
CA SER A 186 0.60 -21.34 12.81
C SER A 186 1.94 -20.61 12.65
N ILE A 187 2.07 -19.38 13.16
CA ILE A 187 3.30 -18.58 13.14
C ILE A 187 4.17 -18.89 14.35
N PHE A 188 3.55 -19.13 15.51
CA PHE A 188 4.26 -19.28 16.79
C PHE A 188 4.53 -20.72 17.20
N TYR A 189 3.90 -21.70 16.55
CA TYR A 189 4.09 -23.12 16.83
C TYR A 189 4.36 -23.90 15.54
N ASP A 190 5.08 -25.01 15.67
CA ASP A 190 5.22 -25.98 14.58
C ASP A 190 3.98 -26.89 14.48
N ARG A 191 3.99 -27.83 13.52
CA ARG A 191 2.87 -28.76 13.31
C ARG A 191 2.65 -29.73 14.47
N ASN A 192 3.67 -29.96 15.29
CA ASN A 192 3.60 -30.81 16.48
C ASN A 192 3.13 -30.03 17.72
N GLY A 193 2.89 -28.71 17.58
CA GLY A 193 2.48 -27.84 18.67
C GLY A 193 3.64 -27.30 19.51
N THR A 194 4.90 -27.55 19.12
CA THR A 194 6.08 -27.04 19.82
C THR A 194 6.22 -25.55 19.53
N ALA A 195 6.49 -24.75 20.58
CA ALA A 195 6.71 -23.32 20.42
C ALA A 195 7.97 -23.06 19.57
N ARG A 196 7.82 -22.23 18.53
CA ARG A 196 8.94 -21.72 17.75
C ARG A 196 9.73 -20.73 18.58
N SER A 197 11.04 -20.73 18.37
CA SER A 197 11.91 -19.67 18.88
C SER A 197 11.65 -18.34 18.16
N VAL A 198 12.11 -17.23 18.73
CA VAL A 198 12.00 -15.89 18.14
C VAL A 198 12.61 -15.85 16.73
N SER A 199 13.80 -16.44 16.55
CA SER A 199 14.44 -16.51 15.22
C SER A 199 13.61 -17.32 14.21
N GLN A 200 12.95 -18.39 14.66
CA GLN A 200 12.04 -19.18 13.82
C GLN A 200 10.75 -18.44 13.47
N VAL A 201 10.22 -17.60 14.38
CA VAL A 201 9.07 -16.73 14.09
C VAL A 201 9.45 -15.67 13.06
N TYR A 202 10.58 -15.00 13.24
CA TYR A 202 11.12 -14.02 12.29
C TYR A 202 11.32 -14.65 10.89
N ALA A 203 11.94 -15.84 10.84
CA ALA A 203 12.16 -16.57 9.59
C ALA A 203 10.85 -17.01 8.92
N ASP A 204 9.84 -17.45 9.70
CA ASP A 204 8.54 -17.86 9.16
C ASP A 204 7.80 -16.67 8.52
N LEU A 205 7.81 -15.51 9.17
CA LEU A 205 7.22 -14.27 8.64
C LEU A 205 7.95 -13.79 7.39
N SER A 206 9.29 -13.81 7.40
CA SER A 206 10.11 -13.48 6.22
C SER A 206 9.80 -14.40 5.05
N GLN A 207 9.72 -15.72 5.30
CA GLN A 207 9.40 -16.70 4.26
C GLN A 207 7.99 -16.51 3.68
N ARG A 208 7.01 -16.13 4.50
CA ARG A 208 5.65 -15.83 4.02
C ARG A 208 5.65 -14.62 3.10
N TYR A 209 6.36 -13.57 3.48
CA TYR A 209 6.56 -12.40 2.64
C TYR A 209 7.20 -12.78 1.30
N ASP A 210 8.31 -13.53 1.33
CA ASP A 210 9.00 -13.97 0.11
C ASP A 210 8.09 -14.79 -0.81
N ARG A 211 7.24 -15.68 -0.24
CA ARG A 211 6.25 -16.43 -1.02
C ARG A 211 5.22 -15.52 -1.68
N ALA A 212 4.81 -14.44 -1.02
CA ALA A 212 3.86 -13.48 -1.58
C ALA A 212 4.47 -12.63 -2.70
N VAL A 213 5.72 -12.20 -2.53
CA VAL A 213 6.50 -11.54 -3.59
C VAL A 213 6.64 -12.45 -4.80
N ASN A 214 7.01 -13.72 -4.59
CA ASN A 214 7.26 -14.69 -5.66
C ASN A 214 5.98 -15.37 -6.19
N ALA A 215 4.79 -15.01 -5.68
CA ALA A 215 3.54 -15.60 -6.16
C ALA A 215 3.32 -15.26 -7.65
N PRO A 216 2.84 -16.20 -8.49
CA PRO A 216 2.62 -15.94 -9.92
C PRO A 216 1.75 -14.71 -10.20
N SER A 217 0.72 -14.48 -9.39
CA SER A 217 -0.16 -13.31 -9.47
C SER A 217 0.59 -11.99 -9.23
N THR A 218 1.51 -11.98 -8.26
CA THR A 218 2.34 -10.81 -7.92
C THR A 218 3.36 -10.54 -9.01
N GLN A 219 4.06 -11.57 -9.46
CA GLN A 219 5.06 -11.48 -10.52
C GLN A 219 4.45 -11.04 -11.85
N THR A 220 3.24 -11.52 -12.19
CA THR A 220 2.52 -11.06 -13.39
C THR A 220 2.18 -9.56 -13.31
N ALA A 221 1.74 -9.08 -12.15
CA ALA A 221 1.47 -7.65 -11.95
C ALA A 221 2.75 -6.80 -12.03
N ILE A 222 3.86 -7.28 -11.45
CA ILE A 222 5.18 -6.64 -11.58
C ILE A 222 5.62 -6.59 -13.03
N ALA A 223 5.48 -7.67 -13.80
CA ALA A 223 5.84 -7.68 -15.21
C ALA A 223 5.00 -6.69 -16.03
N ALA A 224 3.68 -6.64 -15.78
CA ALA A 224 2.74 -5.80 -16.51
C ALA A 224 2.91 -4.29 -16.22
N PHE A 225 3.27 -3.90 -14.99
CA PHE A 225 3.35 -2.49 -14.55
C PHE A 225 4.78 -2.04 -14.16
N GLY A 226 5.76 -2.93 -14.22
CA GLY A 226 7.17 -2.68 -13.95
C GLY A 226 8.01 -2.40 -15.21
N SER A 227 7.50 -2.76 -16.39
CA SER A 227 8.21 -2.63 -17.67
C SER A 227 7.50 -1.66 -18.62
N ALA A 228 7.46 -0.36 -18.31
CA ALA A 228 7.32 0.72 -19.31
C ALA A 228 7.36 2.12 -18.66
N PRO A 229 8.05 3.12 -19.27
CA PRO A 229 7.57 4.49 -19.20
C PRO A 229 6.29 4.58 -20.04
N VAL A 230 5.21 5.10 -19.46
CA VAL A 230 3.97 5.36 -20.20
C VAL A 230 4.23 6.50 -21.18
N VAL A 231 4.58 6.18 -22.42
CA VAL A 231 4.39 7.10 -23.54
C VAL A 231 2.94 6.94 -23.99
N LEU A 232 2.07 7.90 -23.65
CA LEU A 232 0.76 8.02 -24.28
C LEU A 232 0.98 8.32 -25.76
N ALA A 233 1.01 7.29 -26.60
CA ALA A 233 0.83 7.48 -28.03
C ALA A 233 -0.63 7.90 -28.25
N SER A 234 -0.85 9.19 -28.55
CA SER A 234 -2.11 9.68 -29.10
C SER A 234 -2.41 8.92 -30.39
N ALA A 235 -3.36 7.98 -30.33
CA ALA A 235 -3.90 7.34 -31.50
C ALA A 235 -4.80 8.34 -32.25
N VAL A 236 -4.26 8.94 -33.31
CA VAL A 236 -5.08 9.57 -34.35
C VAL A 236 -5.37 8.48 -35.39
N PRO A 237 -6.63 8.10 -35.66
CA PRO A 237 -6.91 7.07 -36.65
C PRO A 237 -6.74 7.66 -38.05
N SER A 238 -5.79 7.14 -38.81
CA SER A 238 -5.72 7.37 -40.26
C SER A 238 -6.21 6.11 -40.96
N THR A 239 -7.30 6.26 -41.71
CA THR A 239 -7.93 5.22 -42.52
C THR A 239 -7.10 4.87 -43.76
N THR A 240 -7.32 3.64 -44.25
CA THR A 240 -7.00 3.08 -45.58
C THR A 240 -5.54 2.71 -45.89
N ALA A 241 -5.24 1.40 -45.94
CA ALA A 241 -5.12 0.65 -47.20
C ALA A 241 -4.75 -0.83 -46.97
N THR A 242 -5.38 -1.69 -47.76
CA THR A 242 -5.23 -3.15 -47.88
C THR A 242 -3.89 -3.60 -48.48
N ALA A 243 -3.28 -4.66 -47.94
CA ALA A 243 -2.46 -5.62 -48.68
C ALA A 243 -2.28 -6.95 -47.91
N THR A 244 -1.99 -8.00 -48.67
CA THR A 244 -2.33 -9.42 -48.45
C THR A 244 -1.21 -10.25 -47.80
N ALA A 245 -1.63 -11.27 -47.03
CA ALA A 245 -0.99 -12.55 -46.63
C ALA A 245 0.56 -12.72 -46.58
N ALA A 246 1.07 -13.21 -45.44
CA ALA A 246 1.71 -14.53 -45.32
C ALA A 246 2.11 -14.81 -43.84
N ALA A 247 1.81 -16.03 -43.38
CA ALA A 247 2.25 -16.55 -42.09
C ALA A 247 3.71 -16.99 -42.14
N THR A 248 4.53 -16.60 -41.15
CA THR A 248 5.64 -17.43 -40.64
C THR A 248 5.96 -17.02 -39.21
N SER A 249 5.86 -18.00 -38.30
CA SER A 249 6.36 -17.92 -36.93
C SER A 249 7.87 -17.71 -36.91
N GLY A 250 8.34 -16.74 -36.12
CA GLY A 250 9.76 -16.52 -35.90
C GLY A 250 9.98 -15.49 -34.78
N VAL A 251 10.17 -15.99 -33.55
CA VAL A 251 10.65 -15.18 -32.43
C VAL A 251 12.08 -14.74 -32.76
N THR A 252 12.29 -13.44 -32.96
CA THR A 252 13.63 -12.84 -32.93
C THR A 252 13.70 -11.93 -31.71
N VAL A 253 14.60 -12.29 -30.80
CA VAL A 253 15.00 -11.46 -29.66
C VAL A 253 15.69 -10.22 -30.24
N ALA A 254 15.13 -9.04 -30.00
CA ALA A 254 15.76 -7.79 -30.42
C ALA A 254 17.01 -7.55 -29.55
N ASP A 255 18.16 -7.49 -30.21
CA ASP A 255 19.45 -7.13 -29.64
C ASP A 255 19.44 -5.69 -29.12
N ASN A 256 19.55 -5.55 -27.80
CA ASN A 256 19.56 -4.27 -27.08
C ASN A 256 20.79 -3.39 -27.37
N ALA A 257 21.74 -3.87 -28.18
CA ALA A 257 22.96 -3.17 -28.54
C ALA A 257 22.81 -2.26 -29.79
N ALA A 258 21.81 -2.49 -30.64
CA ALA A 258 21.60 -1.67 -31.85
C ALA A 258 20.86 -0.34 -31.57
N PHE A 259 20.27 -0.20 -30.39
CA PHE A 259 19.51 0.98 -29.96
C PHE A 259 20.40 2.14 -29.46
N LEU A 260 21.63 1.85 -29.02
CA LEU A 260 22.55 2.89 -28.53
C LEU A 260 23.33 3.61 -29.64
N SER A 261 23.21 3.14 -30.88
CA SER A 261 23.90 3.69 -32.07
C SER A 261 23.05 4.66 -32.92
N SER A 262 21.83 5.01 -32.50
CA SER A 262 20.91 5.85 -33.30
C SER A 262 20.74 7.29 -32.80
N PHE A 263 21.54 7.77 -31.84
CA PHE A 263 21.49 9.17 -31.42
C PHE A 263 22.43 10.06 -32.26
N PRO A 264 21.94 11.15 -32.88
CA PRO A 264 22.80 12.19 -33.42
C PRO A 264 23.51 12.93 -32.28
N ASN A 265 24.84 12.97 -32.35
CA ASN A 265 25.69 13.73 -31.44
C ASN A 265 25.52 15.24 -31.71
N LEU A 266 24.78 15.94 -30.85
CA LEU A 266 24.62 17.40 -30.91
C LEU A 266 25.08 18.05 -29.60
N ARG A 267 26.39 18.31 -29.49
CA ARG A 267 26.95 19.59 -29.02
C ARG A 267 28.47 19.58 -29.08
N ALA A 268 29.01 20.29 -30.05
CA ALA A 268 30.34 20.88 -29.97
C ALA A 268 30.14 22.41 -29.95
N THR A 269 30.35 23.04 -28.80
CA THR A 269 30.56 24.49 -28.67
C THR A 269 31.54 24.74 -27.51
N PRO A 270 32.64 25.49 -27.72
CA PRO A 270 33.72 25.68 -26.75
C PRO A 270 33.34 26.71 -25.65
N PRO A 271 34.08 26.75 -24.52
CA PRO A 271 33.69 27.53 -23.35
C PRO A 271 34.12 29.01 -23.45
N PRO A 272 33.36 29.96 -22.89
CA PRO A 272 33.90 31.25 -22.53
C PRO A 272 34.49 31.24 -21.11
N THR A 273 35.54 32.02 -20.97
CA THR A 273 36.39 32.28 -19.81
C THR A 273 35.66 32.86 -18.60
N ALA A 274 36.21 32.56 -17.41
CA ALA A 274 35.74 32.97 -16.10
C ALA A 274 35.67 34.49 -15.89
N SER A 275 34.61 34.93 -15.20
CA SER A 275 34.64 36.12 -14.35
C SER A 275 33.75 35.88 -13.13
N SER A 276 34.34 36.16 -11.97
CA SER A 276 33.83 36.03 -10.62
C SER A 276 32.81 37.12 -10.26
N ALA A 277 31.72 36.76 -9.59
CA ALA A 277 31.08 37.54 -8.52
C ALA A 277 29.97 36.72 -7.83
N ALA A 278 29.76 37.01 -6.55
CA ALA A 278 28.90 36.34 -5.58
C ALA A 278 27.41 36.32 -5.92
N THR A 279 26.68 35.32 -5.40
CA THR A 279 25.54 35.46 -4.44
C THR A 279 24.94 34.08 -4.13
N ASP A 280 24.33 33.98 -2.94
CA ASP A 280 23.46 32.93 -2.39
C ASP A 280 22.91 31.88 -3.35
N ASP A 281 22.94 30.62 -2.91
CA ASP A 281 22.06 29.59 -3.46
C ASP A 281 21.48 28.69 -2.35
N THR A 282 20.24 29.01 -1.96
CA THR A 282 19.27 28.06 -1.43
C THR A 282 18.89 27.08 -2.54
N SER A 283 19.53 25.92 -2.58
CA SER A 283 19.11 24.81 -3.43
C SER A 283 17.85 24.15 -2.85
N ALA A 284 16.69 24.59 -3.29
CA ALA A 284 15.44 23.84 -3.17
C ALA A 284 15.47 22.67 -4.16
N SER A 285 15.90 21.50 -3.69
CA SER A 285 15.59 20.24 -4.34
C SER A 285 14.07 20.03 -4.28
N ALA A 286 13.45 19.78 -5.44
CA ALA A 286 12.06 19.32 -5.52
C ALA A 286 11.96 17.93 -4.87
N GLU A 287 11.79 17.92 -3.54
CA GLU A 287 11.50 16.74 -2.76
C GLU A 287 10.01 16.40 -2.89
N PRO A 288 9.64 15.10 -2.87
CA PRO A 288 8.24 14.71 -2.81
C PRO A 288 7.59 15.32 -1.56
N LEU A 289 6.44 15.99 -1.74
CA LEU A 289 5.68 16.73 -0.72
C LEU A 289 5.53 16.00 0.63
N PHE A 290 5.56 14.67 0.61
CA PHE A 290 5.43 13.81 1.80
C PHE A 290 6.63 13.85 2.77
N ARG A 291 7.84 14.22 2.33
CA ARG A 291 9.02 14.25 3.23
C ARG A 291 8.94 15.36 4.28
N SER A 292 8.18 16.42 3.99
CA SER A 292 8.01 17.59 4.85
C SER A 292 7.14 17.36 6.08
N LEU A 293 6.25 16.37 6.08
CA LEU A 293 5.24 16.20 7.15
C LEU A 293 5.72 15.44 8.37
N TYR A 294 6.88 14.77 8.27
CA TYR A 294 7.47 13.97 9.35
C TYR A 294 8.85 14.48 9.79
N GLN A 295 9.25 15.68 9.35
CA GLN A 295 10.41 16.37 9.90
C GLN A 295 9.99 17.16 11.15
N PRO A 296 10.60 16.93 12.33
CA PRO A 296 10.40 17.82 13.48
C PRO A 296 11.11 19.15 13.22
N GLY A 297 10.38 20.13 12.69
CA GLY A 297 10.82 21.52 12.67
C GLY A 297 10.73 22.12 14.07
N THR A 298 11.84 22.66 14.58
CA THR A 298 11.85 23.39 15.85
C THR A 298 11.23 24.78 15.67
N ARG A 299 9.92 24.96 15.96
CA ARG A 299 9.28 26.14 16.62
C ARG A 299 7.77 26.29 16.30
N THR A 300 7.07 26.82 17.30
CA THR A 300 5.63 27.14 17.44
C THR A 300 5.24 28.43 16.71
N GLU A 301 4.23 28.39 15.82
CA GLU A 301 3.05 29.29 15.73
C GLU A 301 2.16 28.88 14.52
N PRO A 302 0.81 28.94 14.64
CA PRO A 302 -0.10 28.38 13.63
C PRO A 302 -0.59 29.44 12.60
N VAL A 303 -0.08 29.29 11.37
CA VAL A 303 -0.71 29.57 10.06
C VAL A 303 -1.11 31.02 9.69
N SER A 304 -0.68 31.46 8.50
CA SER A 304 -0.80 32.84 8.00
C SER A 304 -2.18 33.22 7.43
N THR A 305 -2.43 34.53 7.40
CA THR A 305 -3.66 35.24 6.96
C THR A 305 -4.14 34.88 5.55
N ALA A 306 -3.27 34.29 4.71
CA ALA A 306 -3.60 33.88 3.35
C ALA A 306 -4.56 32.67 3.26
N VAL A 307 -4.70 31.88 4.33
CA VAL A 307 -5.58 30.70 4.37
C VAL A 307 -7.03 31.05 4.76
N GLN A 308 -7.26 32.23 5.35
CA GLN A 308 -8.58 32.62 5.86
C GLN A 308 -9.55 33.15 4.77
N GLU A 309 -9.04 33.65 3.63
CA GLU A 309 -9.89 34.25 2.60
C GLU A 309 -10.43 33.27 1.56
N LEU A 310 -9.99 32.00 1.57
CA LEU A 310 -10.37 31.01 0.54
C LEU A 310 -11.60 30.15 0.89
N TRP A 311 -12.08 30.20 2.15
CA TRP A 311 -13.08 29.25 2.68
C TRP A 311 -14.49 29.82 2.92
N GLY A 312 -14.78 31.01 2.41
CA GLY A 312 -16.11 31.61 2.48
C GLY A 312 -16.89 31.44 1.18
N ASN A 313 -17.56 30.29 0.95
CA ASN A 313 -18.93 30.25 0.42
C ASN A 313 -19.49 28.85 0.09
N ARG A 314 -20.66 28.59 0.71
CA ARG A 314 -21.86 27.84 0.25
C ARG A 314 -21.72 26.34 -0.08
N ALA A 315 -22.34 25.43 0.67
CA ALA A 315 -23.74 25.21 1.07
C ALA A 315 -24.54 24.29 0.11
N ALA A 316 -25.05 23.21 0.73
CA ALA A 316 -26.23 22.40 0.41
C ALA A 316 -26.18 21.40 -0.76
N LEU A 317 -26.39 20.11 -0.47
CA LEU A 317 -27.69 19.43 -0.65
C LEU A 317 -27.62 17.93 -0.25
N THR A 318 -28.63 17.54 0.53
CA THR A 318 -29.06 16.20 1.01
C THR A 318 -29.56 15.31 -0.15
N THR A 319 -29.63 13.97 -0.11
CA THR A 319 -30.57 13.11 0.67
C THR A 319 -30.34 11.60 0.41
N ASP A 320 -30.40 10.82 1.50
CA ASP A 320 -31.10 9.53 1.74
C ASP A 320 -31.51 8.56 0.61
N THR A 321 -31.19 7.26 0.78
CA THR A 321 -32.21 6.20 1.02
C THR A 321 -31.61 4.85 1.39
N THR A 322 -32.22 4.21 2.39
CA THR A 322 -31.90 2.92 3.02
C THR A 322 -32.84 1.78 2.58
N GLN A 323 -32.40 0.54 2.86
CA GLN A 323 -33.15 -0.74 2.95
C GLN A 323 -33.37 -1.49 1.62
N ALA A 324 -33.23 -2.82 1.50
CA ALA A 324 -33.56 -3.89 2.45
C ALA A 324 -32.97 -5.27 2.03
N LEU A 325 -32.59 -6.11 3.03
CA LEU A 325 -32.79 -7.58 3.17
C LEU A 325 -32.10 -8.53 2.13
N SER A 326 -31.65 -9.78 2.36
CA SER A 326 -31.68 -10.77 3.45
C SER A 326 -30.89 -12.04 2.99
N GLN A 327 -30.04 -12.61 3.87
CA GLN A 327 -29.50 -13.99 4.07
C GLN A 327 -29.73 -15.12 3.00
N GLN A 328 -28.98 -16.23 2.85
CA GLN A 328 -27.58 -16.78 2.98
C GLN A 328 -27.69 -18.28 2.53
N PRO A 329 -26.71 -18.98 1.91
CA PRO A 329 -25.87 -19.91 2.67
C PRO A 329 -24.45 -20.18 2.11
N THR A 330 -23.69 -20.97 2.87
CA THR A 330 -22.22 -21.13 2.96
C THR A 330 -21.54 -21.96 1.87
N LEU A 331 -20.40 -21.47 1.37
CA LEU A 331 -19.32 -22.26 0.75
C LEU A 331 -18.00 -21.91 1.45
N ARG A 332 -17.29 -22.93 1.96
CA ARG A 332 -16.02 -22.76 2.67
C ARG A 332 -14.91 -22.48 1.67
N VAL A 333 -14.62 -21.20 1.47
CA VAL A 333 -13.44 -20.68 0.75
C VAL A 333 -12.21 -20.84 1.66
N PRO A 334 -11.01 -21.17 1.16
CA PRO A 334 -9.80 -21.16 1.97
C PRO A 334 -9.65 -19.80 2.68
N ASN A 335 -9.53 -19.84 4.01
CA ASN A 335 -9.42 -18.63 4.82
C ASN A 335 -8.14 -17.87 4.41
N PRO A 336 -8.22 -16.60 4.01
CA PRO A 336 -7.06 -15.72 4.13
C PRO A 336 -6.60 -15.78 5.59
N LEU A 337 -5.29 -15.82 5.79
CA LEU A 337 -4.72 -15.87 7.13
C LEU A 337 -5.23 -14.63 7.88
N ASP A 338 -6.01 -14.83 8.93
CA ASP A 338 -6.49 -13.76 9.80
C ASP A 338 -5.34 -13.28 10.67
N LEU A 339 -4.48 -12.48 10.06
CA LEU A 339 -3.21 -12.03 10.62
C LEU A 339 -3.39 -10.77 11.51
N PHE A 340 -4.60 -10.22 11.65
CA PHE A 340 -4.83 -8.92 12.32
C PHE A 340 -5.74 -9.01 13.53
N SER A 341 -5.79 -10.16 14.19
CA SER A 341 -6.51 -10.33 15.46
C SER A 341 -5.79 -9.64 16.64
N ASP A 342 -5.53 -8.34 16.54
CA ASP A 342 -5.40 -7.48 17.73
C ASP A 342 -6.81 -7.10 18.19
N ARG A 343 -7.42 -8.00 18.96
CA ARG A 343 -8.80 -7.86 19.47
C ARG A 343 -9.01 -6.57 20.28
N ALA A 344 -7.94 -5.90 20.72
CA ALA A 344 -8.00 -4.72 21.58
C ALA A 344 -7.35 -3.45 20.97
N GLY A 345 -6.76 -3.52 19.77
CA GLY A 345 -6.02 -2.40 19.17
C GLY A 345 -4.82 -1.93 20.01
N THR A 346 -4.27 -2.80 20.87
CA THR A 346 -3.19 -2.47 21.80
C THR A 346 -1.87 -2.13 21.11
N PHE A 347 -1.66 -2.59 19.87
CA PHE A 347 -0.45 -2.31 19.10
C PHE A 347 -0.66 -1.25 18.00
N SER A 348 -1.86 -0.65 17.94
CA SER A 348 -2.17 0.51 17.11
C SER A 348 -2.03 1.79 17.93
N GLY A 349 -0.79 2.20 18.18
CA GLY A 349 -0.45 3.43 18.90
C GLY A 349 0.94 3.90 18.52
#